data_AF-A0A5N6PKK9-F1
#
_entry.id   AF-A0A5N6PKK9-F1
#
_cell.length_a   1.000
_cell.length_b   1.000
_cell.length_c   1.000
_cell.angle_alpha   90.00
_cell.angle_beta   90.00
_cell.angle_gamma   90.00
#
_symmetry.space_group_name_H-M   'P 1'
#
loop_
_entity.id
_entity.type
_entity.pdbx_description
1 polymer ?
#
loop_
_entity_poly.entity_id
_entity_poly.type
_entity_poly.pdbx_seq_one_letter_code
_entity_poly.pdbx_strand_id
1 'polypeptide(L)'
;MAFSHALTAALGKVATTPDSVEAWVRLLLLPRCTLRVFRPSNRQEHRSGNRKSLQCQSIRRSLAAWGDEDGFVELILSLLAQPSNESPSLDKPSSSSVNPTNHPNVKQCLRKVADGHFTAAVKVLCSSGVAPFGNDTLKALVAKHPTLPPPVMPDFFLAQPTLVVDANCVFKCITSFPKGTSCGRDGLRAQHILDSFCGEGSAIAGGLLKAISTVVNLCLAGRCPKTLAEFVASAPLTPLLKPDNGIRPIAVGMIWRRLVSKAAMRGVGKEMAKYLGDFQFGVGVPSGAEAVLHSANRFLNEFHSDGSLAMLTVDFTNAFNLVSRTSLLHEVRTRCPSISLWVDFLYGQPARLYVGNDHIWSTTGVQQGDPLGPLLFALVLHPLVHRIKVEYID
;
A
#
# COMPACT_ATOMS: atom_id res chain seq x y z
N MET A 1 -18.25 -15.86 -7.78
CA MET A 1 -18.02 -17.32 -7.87
C MET A 1 -16.74 -17.68 -8.63
N ALA A 2 -16.69 -17.63 -9.97
CA ALA A 2 -15.51 -18.11 -10.73
C ALA A 2 -14.16 -17.49 -10.28
N PHE A 3 -14.12 -16.18 -10.02
CA PHE A 3 -12.89 -15.54 -9.49
C PHE A 3 -12.51 -16.03 -8.09
N SER A 4 -13.49 -16.29 -7.21
CA SER A 4 -13.25 -16.83 -5.87
C SER A 4 -12.62 -18.22 -5.92
N HIS A 5 -13.08 -19.08 -6.83
CA HIS A 5 -12.50 -20.41 -7.06
C HIS A 5 -11.08 -20.32 -7.64
N ALA A 6 -10.87 -19.49 -8.67
CA ALA A 6 -9.55 -19.29 -9.27
C ALA A 6 -8.55 -18.73 -8.25
N LEU A 7 -8.98 -17.77 -7.42
CA LEU A 7 -8.18 -17.21 -6.34
C LEU A 7 -7.85 -18.26 -5.28
N THR A 8 -8.83 -19.04 -4.82
CA THR A 8 -8.62 -20.12 -3.84
C THR A 8 -7.64 -21.16 -4.37
N ALA A 9 -7.76 -21.56 -5.64
CA ALA A 9 -6.85 -22.50 -6.28
C ALA A 9 -5.41 -21.94 -6.38
N ALA A 10 -5.25 -20.68 -6.80
CA ALA A 10 -3.93 -20.04 -6.87
C ALA A 10 -3.27 -19.93 -5.49
N LEU A 11 -4.05 -19.56 -4.47
CA LEU A 11 -3.58 -19.53 -3.07
C LEU A 11 -3.20 -20.94 -2.57
N GLY A 12 -3.98 -21.96 -2.92
CA GLY A 12 -3.68 -23.36 -2.59
C GLY A 12 -2.39 -23.87 -3.22
N LYS A 13 -2.11 -23.51 -4.48
CA LYS A 13 -0.82 -23.79 -5.14
C LYS A 13 0.35 -23.15 -4.38
N VAL A 14 0.23 -21.88 -4.00
CA VAL A 14 1.26 -21.21 -3.18
C VAL A 14 1.43 -21.89 -1.83
N ALA A 15 0.34 -22.30 -1.19
CA ALA A 15 0.38 -22.96 0.11
C ALA A 15 1.07 -24.34 0.08
N THR A 16 0.89 -25.09 -1.01
CA THR A 16 1.46 -26.44 -1.19
C THR A 16 2.89 -26.41 -1.70
N THR A 17 3.25 -25.44 -2.53
CA THR A 17 4.60 -25.26 -3.07
C THR A 17 5.12 -23.83 -2.81
N PRO A 18 5.37 -23.45 -1.55
CA PRO A 18 5.76 -22.07 -1.20
C PRO A 18 7.09 -21.63 -1.81
N ASP A 19 7.97 -22.56 -2.16
CA ASP A 19 9.27 -22.24 -2.77
C ASP A 19 9.18 -22.12 -4.31
N SER A 20 8.03 -22.41 -4.91
CA SER A 20 7.81 -22.30 -6.37
C SER A 20 7.54 -20.86 -6.79
N VAL A 21 8.50 -20.23 -7.48
CA VAL A 21 8.34 -18.89 -8.08
C VAL A 21 7.11 -18.83 -8.99
N GLU A 22 6.86 -19.88 -9.76
CA GLU A 22 5.73 -19.95 -10.68
C GLU A 22 4.39 -19.85 -9.96
N ALA A 23 4.22 -20.55 -8.83
CA ALA A 23 2.97 -20.51 -8.05
C ALA A 23 2.66 -19.07 -7.57
N TRP A 24 3.69 -18.36 -7.09
CA TRP A 24 3.56 -16.97 -6.68
C TRP A 24 3.27 -16.03 -7.86
N VAL A 25 3.96 -16.21 -8.99
CA VAL A 25 3.74 -15.41 -10.20
C VAL A 25 2.29 -15.56 -10.70
N ARG A 26 1.76 -16.78 -10.74
CA ARG A 26 0.35 -17.04 -11.08
C ARG A 26 -0.59 -16.31 -10.13
N LEU A 27 -0.37 -16.38 -8.81
CA LEU A 27 -1.18 -15.64 -7.83
C LEU A 27 -1.15 -14.12 -8.08
N LEU A 28 0.02 -13.56 -8.37
CA LEU A 28 0.21 -12.12 -8.56
C LEU A 28 -0.37 -11.62 -9.89
N LEU A 29 -0.38 -12.46 -10.93
CA LEU A 29 -0.89 -12.10 -12.26
C LEU A 29 -2.38 -12.37 -12.45
N LEU A 30 -2.99 -13.24 -11.63
CA LEU A 30 -4.41 -13.60 -11.71
C LEU A 30 -5.32 -12.39 -11.92
N PRO A 31 -5.28 -11.32 -11.09
CA PRO A 31 -6.21 -10.20 -11.23
C PRO A 31 -5.95 -9.40 -12.51
N ARG A 32 -4.69 -9.26 -12.94
CA ARG A 32 -4.34 -8.59 -14.20
C ARG A 32 -4.78 -9.35 -15.44
N CYS A 33 -4.80 -10.67 -15.38
CA CYS A 33 -5.21 -11.49 -16.51
C CYS A 33 -6.72 -11.62 -16.58
N THR A 34 -7.40 -11.74 -15.44
CA THR A 34 -8.81 -12.13 -15.42
C THR A 34 -9.80 -10.99 -15.17
N LEU A 35 -9.37 -9.88 -14.55
CA LEU A 35 -10.26 -8.76 -14.16
C LEU A 35 -10.03 -7.50 -15.01
N ARG A 36 -9.63 -7.67 -16.27
CA ARG A 36 -9.38 -6.55 -17.19
C ARG A 36 -10.69 -5.82 -17.52
N VAL A 37 -10.60 -4.50 -17.67
CA VAL A 37 -11.72 -3.69 -18.17
C VAL A 37 -11.91 -4.01 -19.65
N PHE A 38 -13.13 -4.42 -20.00
CA PHE A 38 -13.54 -4.65 -21.38
C PHE A 38 -13.53 -3.32 -22.13
N ARG A 39 -12.87 -3.32 -23.30
CA ARG A 39 -12.82 -2.17 -24.19
C ARG A 39 -13.70 -2.42 -25.41
N PRO A 40 -14.81 -1.68 -25.56
CA PRO A 40 -15.61 -1.68 -26.77
C PRO A 40 -14.76 -1.39 -28.00
N SER A 41 -14.94 -2.16 -29.07
CA SER A 41 -14.26 -1.98 -30.36
C SER A 41 -15.18 -1.39 -31.44
N ASN A 42 -16.50 -1.33 -31.19
CA ASN A 42 -17.47 -0.81 -32.14
C ASN A 42 -18.61 -0.02 -31.48
N ARG A 43 -19.36 0.75 -32.27
CA ARG A 43 -20.47 1.61 -31.79
C ARG A 43 -21.58 0.85 -31.05
N GLN A 44 -21.81 -0.43 -31.37
CA GLN A 44 -22.84 -1.23 -30.70
C GLN A 44 -22.42 -1.59 -29.27
N GLU A 45 -21.15 -1.92 -29.07
CA GLU A 45 -20.55 -2.22 -27.76
C GLU A 45 -20.39 -0.97 -26.88
N HIS A 46 -20.31 0.22 -27.48
CA HIS A 46 -20.30 1.49 -26.73
C HIS A 46 -21.63 1.85 -26.08
N ARG A 47 -22.75 1.22 -26.48
CA ARG A 47 -24.07 1.50 -25.89
C ARG A 47 -24.10 1.06 -24.42
N SER A 48 -24.49 1.97 -23.53
CA SER A 48 -24.43 1.81 -22.06
C SER A 48 -25.13 0.54 -21.54
N GLY A 49 -26.24 0.13 -22.17
CA GLY A 49 -27.02 -1.05 -21.78
C GLY A 49 -26.26 -2.38 -21.87
N ASN A 50 -25.31 -2.51 -22.81
CA ASN A 50 -24.60 -3.77 -23.04
C ASN A 50 -23.25 -3.85 -22.31
N ARG A 51 -22.70 -2.71 -21.87
CA ARG A 51 -21.34 -2.61 -21.33
C ARG A 51 -21.10 -3.52 -20.12
N LYS A 52 -22.05 -3.58 -19.19
CA LYS A 52 -21.94 -4.44 -17.99
C LYS A 52 -21.96 -5.93 -18.38
N SER A 53 -22.83 -6.31 -19.31
CA SER A 53 -22.92 -7.69 -19.80
C SER A 53 -21.63 -8.13 -20.49
N LEU A 54 -21.10 -7.30 -21.40
CA LEU A 54 -19.84 -7.53 -22.11
C LEU A 54 -18.64 -7.62 -21.15
N GLN A 55 -18.59 -6.75 -20.14
CA GLN A 55 -17.59 -6.82 -19.07
C GLN A 55 -17.65 -8.16 -18.32
N CYS A 56 -18.84 -8.59 -17.90
CA CYS A 56 -19.02 -9.87 -17.22
C CYS A 56 -18.61 -11.05 -18.12
N GLN A 57 -18.97 -11.02 -19.41
CA GLN A 57 -18.62 -12.07 -20.35
C GLN A 57 -17.10 -12.14 -20.59
N SER A 58 -16.43 -10.99 -20.74
CA SER A 58 -14.98 -10.90 -20.89
C SER A 58 -14.24 -11.47 -19.67
N ILE A 59 -14.68 -11.13 -18.45
CA ILE A 59 -14.11 -11.69 -17.21
C ILE A 59 -14.32 -13.22 -17.16
N ARG A 60 -15.51 -13.71 -17.50
CA ARG A 60 -15.80 -15.16 -17.49
C ARG A 60 -14.92 -15.93 -18.49
N ARG A 61 -14.75 -15.42 -19.71
CA ARG A 61 -13.86 -16.03 -20.71
C ARG A 61 -12.42 -16.08 -20.21
N SER A 62 -11.94 -14.97 -19.63
CA SER A 62 -10.57 -14.89 -19.08
C SER A 62 -10.38 -15.85 -17.91
N LEU A 63 -11.38 -16.02 -17.05
CA LEU A 63 -11.34 -16.98 -15.95
C LEU A 63 -11.39 -18.44 -16.40
N ALA A 64 -12.11 -18.73 -17.49
CA ALA A 64 -12.12 -20.06 -18.08
C ALA A 64 -10.74 -20.41 -18.68
N ALA A 65 -10.16 -19.48 -19.46
CA ALA A 65 -8.82 -19.64 -20.02
C ALA A 65 -7.73 -19.74 -18.94
N TRP A 66 -7.88 -19.03 -17.81
CA TRP A 66 -6.94 -19.13 -16.70
C TRP A 66 -6.82 -20.54 -16.09
N GLY A 67 -7.88 -21.35 -16.18
CA GLY A 67 -7.88 -22.72 -15.68
C GLY A 67 -7.09 -23.70 -16.56
N ASP A 68 -6.74 -23.29 -17.78
CA ASP A 68 -6.01 -24.07 -18.78
C ASP A 68 -4.57 -23.54 -18.92
N GLU A 69 -3.60 -24.43 -19.14
CA GLU A 69 -2.18 -24.07 -19.23
C GLU A 69 -1.89 -23.22 -20.47
N ASP A 70 -2.43 -23.62 -21.63
CA ASP A 70 -2.31 -22.84 -22.87
C ASP A 70 -3.05 -21.51 -22.75
N GLY A 71 -4.25 -21.52 -22.16
CA GLY A 71 -5.02 -20.31 -21.89
C GLY A 71 -4.33 -19.33 -20.95
N PHE A 72 -3.58 -19.79 -19.94
CA PHE A 72 -2.75 -18.93 -19.10
C PHE A 72 -1.68 -18.19 -19.94
N VAL A 73 -0.97 -18.91 -20.80
CA VAL A 73 0.08 -18.32 -21.67
C VAL A 73 -0.53 -17.28 -22.63
N GLU A 74 -1.67 -17.60 -23.26
CA GLU A 74 -2.37 -16.66 -24.14
C GLU A 74 -2.76 -15.36 -23.43
N LEU A 75 -3.28 -15.46 -22.20
CA LEU A 75 -3.64 -14.29 -21.40
C LEU A 75 -2.43 -13.40 -21.09
N ILE A 76 -1.27 -14.00 -20.83
CA ILE A 76 -0.01 -13.29 -20.61
C ILE A 76 0.48 -12.62 -21.89
N LEU A 77 0.50 -13.34 -23.01
CA LEU A 77 0.89 -12.76 -24.29
C LEU A 77 -0.02 -11.59 -24.69
N SER A 78 -1.33 -11.72 -24.46
CA SER A 78 -2.30 -10.63 -24.63
C SER A 78 -2.04 -9.43 -23.69
N LEU A 79 -1.57 -9.70 -22.47
CA LEU A 79 -1.19 -8.65 -21.53
C LEU A 79 0.03 -7.87 -22.04
N LEU A 80 1.06 -8.58 -22.52
CA LEU A 80 2.32 -8.02 -22.98
C LEU A 80 2.21 -7.32 -24.35
N ALA A 81 1.34 -7.82 -25.23
CA ALA A 81 1.12 -7.25 -26.57
C ALA A 81 0.38 -5.90 -26.54
N GLN A 82 -0.16 -5.49 -25.39
CA GLN A 82 -0.78 -4.18 -25.28
C GLN A 82 0.29 -3.09 -25.36
N PRO A 83 0.08 -2.05 -26.19
CA PRO A 83 0.99 -0.93 -26.24
C PRO A 83 1.10 -0.29 -24.84
N SER A 84 2.33 -0.01 -24.41
CA SER A 84 2.69 0.69 -23.16
C SER A 84 2.17 2.14 -23.09
N ASN A 85 1.35 2.57 -24.06
CA ASN A 85 0.86 3.93 -24.26
C ASN A 85 -0.49 4.22 -23.58
N GLU A 86 -0.69 3.73 -22.37
CA GLU A 86 -1.84 4.17 -21.58
C GLU A 86 -1.40 4.66 -20.21
N SER A 87 -0.92 5.89 -20.21
CA SER A 87 -1.24 6.80 -19.11
C SER A 87 -2.74 6.62 -18.79
N PRO A 88 -3.14 6.45 -17.52
CA PRO A 88 -4.54 6.43 -17.17
C PRO A 88 -5.13 7.72 -17.73
N SER A 89 -6.05 7.58 -18.69
CA SER A 89 -6.67 8.71 -19.36
C SER A 89 -7.43 9.54 -18.33
N LEU A 90 -6.73 10.49 -17.70
CA LEU A 90 -7.32 11.79 -17.44
C LEU A 90 -7.63 12.31 -18.83
N ASP A 91 -8.91 12.27 -19.17
CA ASP A 91 -9.46 12.77 -20.43
C ASP A 91 -8.68 14.00 -20.89
N LYS A 92 -8.06 13.94 -22.08
CA LYS A 92 -7.43 15.11 -22.70
C LYS A 92 -8.45 16.26 -22.62
N PRO A 93 -8.09 17.44 -22.10
CA PRO A 93 -9.00 18.57 -22.12
C PRO A 93 -9.25 18.92 -23.58
N SER A 94 -10.49 18.71 -24.03
CA SER A 94 -10.96 19.31 -25.27
C SER A 94 -10.83 20.82 -25.13
N SER A 95 -10.16 21.45 -26.08
CA SER A 95 -10.05 22.90 -26.20
C SER A 95 -11.43 23.51 -26.45
N SER A 96 -12.18 23.79 -25.39
CA SER A 96 -13.33 24.69 -25.44
C SER A 96 -13.80 25.11 -24.05
N SER A 97 -13.78 26.43 -23.83
CA SER A 97 -14.52 27.21 -22.83
C SER A 97 -14.40 26.80 -21.34
N VAL A 98 -13.97 27.77 -20.53
CA VAL A 98 -13.98 27.72 -19.06
C VAL A 98 -15.42 27.66 -18.55
N ASN A 99 -15.96 26.45 -18.45
CA ASN A 99 -17.14 26.17 -17.65
C ASN A 99 -16.69 25.87 -16.20
N PRO A 100 -17.33 26.42 -15.17
CA PRO A 100 -17.00 26.15 -13.77
C PRO A 100 -17.21 24.67 -13.36
N THR A 101 -17.85 23.86 -14.22
CA THR A 101 -18.00 22.41 -14.08
C THR A 101 -16.78 21.58 -14.51
N ASN A 102 -15.74 22.21 -15.08
CA ASN A 102 -14.57 21.52 -15.64
C ASN A 102 -13.38 21.36 -14.68
N HIS A 103 -13.54 21.70 -13.39
CA HIS A 103 -12.46 21.50 -12.42
C HIS A 103 -12.20 19.99 -12.23
N PRO A 104 -10.95 19.49 -12.37
CA PRO A 104 -10.65 18.06 -12.34
C PRO A 104 -11.13 17.37 -11.05
N ASN A 105 -11.04 18.07 -9.92
CA ASN A 105 -11.56 17.58 -8.63
C ASN A 105 -13.08 17.40 -8.62
N VAL A 106 -13.86 18.26 -9.29
CA VAL A 106 -15.32 18.13 -9.36
C VAL A 106 -15.68 16.88 -10.15
N LYS A 107 -15.05 16.68 -11.31
CA LYS A 107 -15.24 15.46 -12.12
C LYS A 107 -14.85 14.20 -11.37
N GLN A 108 -13.75 14.22 -10.63
CA GLN A 108 -13.31 13.09 -9.81
C GLN A 108 -14.24 12.87 -8.61
N CYS A 109 -14.74 13.94 -7.97
CA CYS A 109 -15.74 13.87 -6.91
C CYS A 109 -17.02 13.19 -7.41
N LEU A 110 -17.58 13.62 -8.54
CA LEU A 110 -18.78 13.02 -9.14
C LEU A 110 -18.59 11.53 -9.43
N ARG A 111 -17.41 11.13 -9.94
CA ARG A 111 -17.06 9.70 -10.12
C ARG A 111 -17.06 8.95 -8.78
N LYS A 112 -16.45 9.52 -7.73
CA LYS A 112 -16.42 8.91 -6.40
C LYS A 112 -17.81 8.79 -5.78
N VAL A 113 -18.69 9.77 -5.98
CA VAL A 113 -20.10 9.71 -5.55
C VAL A 113 -20.84 8.59 -6.29
N ALA A 114 -20.68 8.49 -7.61
CA ALA A 114 -21.31 7.43 -8.41
C ALA A 114 -20.86 6.02 -7.96
N ASP A 115 -19.62 5.89 -7.49
CA ASP A 115 -19.08 4.64 -6.93
C ASP A 115 -19.48 4.41 -5.45
N GLY A 116 -20.26 5.30 -4.82
CA GLY A 116 -20.63 5.21 -3.40
C GLY A 116 -19.49 5.51 -2.41
N HIS A 117 -18.42 6.17 -2.87
CA HIS A 117 -17.24 6.53 -2.08
C HIS A 117 -17.34 7.95 -1.50
N PHE A 118 -18.37 8.24 -0.71
CA PHE A 118 -18.67 9.60 -0.25
C PHE A 118 -17.53 10.29 0.54
N THR A 119 -16.88 9.59 1.47
CA THR A 119 -15.73 10.15 2.21
C THR A 119 -14.57 10.52 1.29
N ALA A 120 -14.32 9.70 0.26
CA ALA A 120 -13.27 10.01 -0.72
C ALA A 120 -13.68 11.17 -1.63
N ALA A 121 -14.96 11.27 -1.99
CA ALA A 121 -15.50 12.37 -2.78
C ALA A 121 -15.27 13.73 -2.08
N VAL A 122 -15.58 13.83 -0.79
CA VAL A 122 -15.32 15.04 0.01
C VAL A 122 -13.83 15.37 0.07
N LYS A 123 -12.97 14.38 0.34
CA LYS A 123 -11.51 14.57 0.39
C LYS A 123 -10.94 15.07 -0.94
N VAL A 124 -11.49 14.62 -2.08
CA VAL A 124 -11.06 15.06 -3.40
C VAL A 124 -11.38 16.54 -3.63
N LEU A 125 -12.52 17.04 -3.13
CA LEU A 125 -12.87 18.46 -3.27
C LEU A 125 -11.88 19.38 -2.53
N CYS A 126 -11.38 18.94 -1.37
CA CYS A 126 -10.40 19.69 -0.57
C CYS A 126 -8.93 19.45 -1.00
N SER A 127 -8.69 18.63 -2.03
CA SER A 127 -7.34 18.27 -2.48
C SER A 127 -6.73 19.33 -3.39
N SER A 128 -5.44 19.62 -3.23
CA SER A 128 -4.67 20.42 -4.22
C SER A 128 -4.44 19.65 -5.54
N GLY A 129 -4.85 18.39 -5.63
CA GLY A 129 -4.80 17.58 -6.83
C GLY A 129 -3.57 16.66 -6.92
N VAL A 130 -3.37 16.09 -8.10
CA VAL A 130 -2.22 15.23 -8.43
C VAL A 130 -1.36 16.00 -9.42
N ALA A 131 -0.05 16.06 -9.16
CA ALA A 131 0.89 16.71 -10.06
C ALA A 131 0.90 15.97 -11.43
N PRO A 132 0.91 16.69 -12.56
CA PRO A 132 0.98 16.06 -13.86
C PRO A 132 2.29 15.27 -13.99
N PHE A 133 2.22 14.11 -14.65
CA PHE A 133 3.42 13.35 -14.96
C PHE A 133 4.21 14.10 -16.04
N GLY A 134 5.40 14.56 -15.69
CA GLY A 134 6.29 15.33 -16.55
C GLY A 134 7.66 15.51 -15.91
N ASN A 135 8.59 16.13 -16.64
CA ASN A 135 9.99 16.23 -16.22
C ASN A 135 10.18 16.92 -14.86
N ASP A 136 9.42 17.98 -14.57
CA ASP A 136 9.55 18.71 -13.30
C ASP A 136 9.06 17.89 -12.12
N THR A 137 7.92 17.20 -12.27
CA THR A 137 7.42 16.25 -11.28
C THR A 137 8.42 15.13 -11.04
N LEU A 138 9.00 14.57 -12.11
CA LEU A 138 10.00 13.51 -11.99
C LEU A 138 11.25 14.01 -11.25
N LYS A 139 11.79 15.18 -11.59
CA LYS A 139 12.91 15.81 -10.89
C LYS A 139 12.62 16.00 -9.40
N ALA A 140 11.45 16.53 -9.06
CA ALA A 140 11.04 16.73 -7.67
C ALA A 140 10.88 15.41 -6.90
N LEU A 141 10.43 14.35 -7.57
CA LEU A 141 10.33 13.01 -6.99
C LEU A 141 11.72 12.38 -6.80
N VAL A 142 12.64 12.52 -7.76
CA VAL A 142 14.04 12.08 -7.64
C VAL A 142 14.72 12.78 -6.46
N ALA A 143 14.55 14.10 -6.32
CA ALA A 143 15.10 14.86 -5.20
C ALA A 143 14.61 14.35 -3.81
N LYS A 144 13.40 13.76 -3.75
CA LYS A 144 12.84 13.16 -2.53
C LYS A 144 13.28 11.72 -2.29
N HIS A 145 13.88 11.05 -3.27
CA HIS A 145 14.31 9.66 -3.16
C HIS A 145 15.79 9.56 -3.51
N PRO A 146 16.68 9.98 -2.59
CA PRO A 146 18.11 9.86 -2.82
C PRO A 146 18.49 8.39 -3.00
N THR A 147 19.51 8.16 -3.82
CA THR A 147 20.09 6.83 -3.99
C THR A 147 21.18 6.63 -2.93
N LEU A 148 20.95 5.72 -2.00
CA LEU A 148 21.93 5.32 -0.98
C LEU A 148 22.41 3.87 -1.23
N PRO A 149 23.57 3.49 -0.67
CA PRO A 149 24.03 2.11 -0.70
C PRO A 149 22.99 1.13 -0.11
N PRO A 150 23.03 -0.16 -0.50
CA PRO A 150 22.20 -1.18 0.12
C PRO A 150 22.34 -1.20 1.64
N PRO A 151 21.25 -1.49 2.38
CA PRO A 151 21.32 -1.57 3.83
C PRO A 151 22.23 -2.70 4.28
N VAL A 152 22.90 -2.50 5.41
CA VAL A 152 23.64 -3.56 6.10
C VAL A 152 22.62 -4.41 6.87
N MET A 153 22.60 -5.71 6.57
CA MET A 153 21.74 -6.65 7.29
C MET A 153 22.31 -6.88 8.70
N PRO A 154 21.48 -6.95 9.75
CA PRO A 154 21.99 -7.28 11.08
C PRO A 154 22.56 -8.69 11.16
N ASP A 155 23.70 -8.88 11.83
CA ASP A 155 24.46 -10.15 11.86
C ASP A 155 24.03 -11.11 12.98
N PHE A 156 22.96 -10.81 13.72
CA PHE A 156 22.45 -11.67 14.79
C PHE A 156 21.24 -12.51 14.37
N PHE A 157 21.14 -13.71 14.93
CA PHE A 157 20.06 -14.65 14.65
C PHE A 157 18.73 -14.21 15.27
N LEU A 158 17.64 -14.51 14.56
CA LEU A 158 16.29 -14.34 15.07
C LEU A 158 15.99 -15.46 16.07
N ALA A 159 15.98 -15.14 17.36
CA ALA A 159 15.67 -16.10 18.41
C ALA A 159 14.16 -16.39 18.56
N GLN A 160 13.30 -15.54 17.98
CA GLN A 160 11.85 -15.60 18.16
C GLN A 160 11.13 -16.23 16.96
N PRO A 161 10.03 -16.98 17.20
CA PRO A 161 9.19 -17.49 16.13
C PRO A 161 8.53 -16.33 15.36
N THR A 162 8.29 -16.57 14.07
CA THR A 162 7.60 -15.63 13.20
C THR A 162 6.14 -15.47 13.63
N LEU A 163 5.59 -14.27 13.45
CA LEU A 163 4.19 -13.99 13.75
C LEU A 163 3.27 -14.90 12.93
N VAL A 164 2.34 -15.57 13.61
CA VAL A 164 1.25 -16.33 12.99
C VAL A 164 -0.07 -15.65 13.35
N VAL A 165 -0.88 -15.35 12.34
CA VAL A 165 -2.21 -14.76 12.52
C VAL A 165 -3.31 -15.74 12.12
N ASP A 166 -4.42 -15.68 12.85
CA ASP A 166 -5.61 -16.48 12.53
C ASP A 166 -6.46 -15.85 11.41
N ALA A 167 -7.43 -16.63 10.93
CA ALA A 167 -8.36 -16.23 9.89
C ALA A 167 -9.20 -15.00 10.25
N ASN A 168 -9.57 -14.84 11.52
CA ASN A 168 -10.36 -13.70 11.98
C ASN A 168 -9.56 -12.40 11.94
N CYS A 169 -8.28 -12.44 12.35
CA CYS A 169 -7.35 -11.33 12.24
C CYS A 169 -7.20 -10.89 10.77
N VAL A 170 -7.00 -11.85 9.87
CA VAL A 170 -6.88 -11.60 8.42
C VAL A 170 -8.17 -11.00 7.86
N PHE A 171 -9.34 -11.54 8.21
CA PHE A 171 -10.63 -10.99 7.79
C PHE A 171 -10.83 -9.54 8.28
N LYS A 172 -10.47 -9.25 9.54
CA LYS A 172 -10.48 -7.89 10.10
C LYS A 172 -9.48 -6.97 9.40
N CYS A 173 -8.38 -7.48 8.86
CA CYS A 173 -7.46 -6.70 8.04
C CYS A 173 -8.08 -6.36 6.67
N ILE A 174 -8.70 -7.33 5.99
CA ILE A 174 -9.34 -7.14 4.68
C ILE A 174 -10.47 -6.12 4.77
N THR A 175 -11.36 -6.28 5.76
CA THR A 175 -12.51 -5.38 5.97
C THR A 175 -12.12 -3.97 6.43
N SER A 176 -10.92 -3.81 6.99
CA SER A 176 -10.39 -2.49 7.40
C SER A 176 -9.79 -1.66 6.26
N PHE A 177 -9.76 -2.16 5.03
CA PHE A 177 -9.37 -1.32 3.89
C PHE A 177 -10.48 -0.29 3.60
N PRO A 178 -10.14 1.00 3.42
CA PRO A 178 -11.13 1.98 2.98
C PRO A 178 -11.76 1.57 1.65
N LYS A 179 -13.08 1.78 1.52
CA LYS A 179 -13.79 1.56 0.26
C LYS A 179 -13.13 2.36 -0.86
N GLY A 180 -12.95 1.73 -2.02
CA GLY A 180 -12.31 2.37 -3.17
C GLY A 180 -10.81 2.58 -3.04
N THR A 181 -10.14 1.90 -2.10
CA THR A 181 -8.67 1.93 -2.00
C THR A 181 -8.03 1.58 -3.35
N SER A 182 -7.00 2.35 -3.73
CA SER A 182 -6.23 2.10 -4.95
C SER A 182 -5.45 0.79 -4.82
N CYS A 183 -5.15 0.14 -5.95
CA CYS A 183 -4.36 -1.08 -6.03
C CYS A 183 -2.93 -0.80 -6.51
N GLY A 184 -2.05 -1.80 -6.35
CA GLY A 184 -0.74 -1.78 -6.98
C GLY A 184 -0.82 -2.12 -8.46
N ARG A 185 0.34 -2.41 -9.07
CA ARG A 185 0.42 -2.79 -10.49
C ARG A 185 -0.15 -4.17 -10.78
N ASP A 186 -0.36 -5.01 -9.78
CA ASP A 186 -1.04 -6.31 -9.85
C ASP A 186 -2.56 -6.20 -10.08
N GLY A 187 -3.15 -5.01 -9.95
CA GLY A 187 -4.56 -4.78 -10.25
C GLY A 187 -5.55 -5.38 -9.25
N LEU A 188 -5.08 -6.12 -8.23
CA LEU A 188 -5.94 -6.62 -7.16
C LEU A 188 -6.43 -5.46 -6.29
N ARG A 189 -7.74 -5.41 -6.03
CA ARG A 189 -8.36 -4.46 -5.10
C ARG A 189 -8.88 -5.21 -3.88
N ALA A 190 -8.93 -4.54 -2.73
CA ALA A 190 -9.56 -5.08 -1.53
C ALA A 190 -11.02 -5.49 -1.82
N GLN A 191 -11.72 -4.70 -2.64
CA GLN A 191 -13.10 -5.00 -3.06
C GLN A 191 -13.22 -6.32 -3.82
N HIS A 192 -12.25 -6.68 -4.68
CA HIS A 192 -12.29 -7.96 -5.38
C HIS A 192 -12.25 -9.16 -4.41
N ILE A 193 -11.50 -9.01 -3.30
CA ILE A 193 -11.43 -10.03 -2.24
C ILE A 193 -12.76 -10.05 -1.47
N LEU A 194 -13.29 -8.88 -1.09
CA LEU A 194 -14.56 -8.77 -0.37
C LEU A 194 -15.72 -9.35 -1.19
N ASP A 195 -15.81 -9.02 -2.47
CA ASP A 195 -16.84 -9.55 -3.38
C ASP A 195 -16.71 -11.06 -3.57
N SER A 196 -15.52 -11.62 -3.37
CA SER A 196 -15.30 -13.08 -3.42
C SER A 196 -15.85 -13.82 -2.21
N PHE A 197 -16.16 -13.10 -1.11
CA PHE A 197 -16.89 -13.64 0.04
C PHE A 197 -18.41 -13.56 -0.14
N CYS A 198 -18.89 -12.69 -1.05
CA CYS A 198 -20.31 -12.45 -1.30
C CYS A 198 -20.86 -13.41 -2.37
N GLY A 199 -21.11 -14.67 -2.00
CA GLY A 199 -21.79 -15.64 -2.87
C GLY A 199 -21.67 -17.09 -2.37
N GLU A 200 -22.81 -17.70 -2.01
CA GLU A 200 -22.99 -19.05 -1.45
C GLU A 200 -22.32 -19.34 -0.09
N GLY A 201 -22.82 -20.36 0.62
CA GLY A 201 -22.74 -20.54 2.07
C GLY A 201 -21.35 -20.43 2.73
N SER A 202 -21.37 -20.31 4.07
CA SER A 202 -20.22 -20.08 4.95
C SER A 202 -18.94 -20.90 4.62
N ALA A 203 -19.07 -22.10 4.05
CA ALA A 203 -17.95 -22.99 3.72
C ALA A 203 -16.99 -22.44 2.64
N ILE A 204 -17.47 -21.88 1.51
CA ILE A 204 -16.60 -21.38 0.43
C ILE A 204 -15.85 -20.14 0.90
N ALA A 205 -16.56 -19.20 1.53
CA ALA A 205 -15.97 -18.01 2.13
C ALA A 205 -14.93 -18.39 3.22
N GLY A 206 -15.22 -19.41 4.03
CA GLY A 206 -14.30 -19.95 5.02
C GLY A 206 -13.04 -20.57 4.39
N GLY A 207 -13.19 -21.36 3.33
CA GLY A 207 -12.08 -21.96 2.58
C GLY A 207 -11.16 -20.91 1.96
N LEU A 208 -11.72 -19.90 1.29
CA LEU A 208 -10.96 -18.78 0.74
C LEU A 208 -10.22 -18.01 1.84
N LEU A 209 -10.90 -17.68 2.94
CA LEU A 209 -10.28 -16.95 4.04
C LEU A 209 -9.13 -17.75 4.67
N LYS A 210 -9.28 -19.07 4.82
CA LYS A 210 -8.20 -19.96 5.29
C LYS A 210 -7.01 -19.97 4.32
N ALA A 211 -7.27 -20.03 3.02
CA ALA A 211 -6.23 -19.99 2.00
C ALA A 211 -5.47 -18.63 2.01
N ILE A 212 -6.19 -17.52 2.10
CA ILE A 212 -5.60 -16.18 2.25
C ILE A 212 -4.73 -16.11 3.51
N SER A 213 -5.23 -16.62 4.63
CA SER A 213 -4.51 -16.60 5.91
C SER A 213 -3.23 -17.42 5.86
N THR A 214 -3.26 -18.56 5.16
CA THR A 214 -2.07 -19.39 4.94
C THR A 214 -1.00 -18.62 4.17
N VAL A 215 -1.36 -17.95 3.07
CA VAL A 215 -0.41 -17.14 2.28
C VAL A 215 0.09 -15.93 3.06
N VAL A 216 -0.75 -15.27 3.87
CA VAL A 216 -0.31 -14.18 4.76
C VAL A 216 0.76 -14.69 5.74
N ASN A 217 0.54 -15.83 6.38
CA ASN A 217 1.51 -16.43 7.31
C ASN A 217 2.80 -16.89 6.60
N LEU A 218 2.71 -17.39 5.36
CA LEU A 218 3.90 -17.67 4.54
C LEU A 218 4.73 -16.42 4.28
N CYS A 219 4.09 -15.29 3.94
CA CYS A 219 4.79 -14.01 3.78
C CYS A 219 5.44 -13.53 5.08
N LEU A 220 4.73 -13.60 6.21
CA LEU A 220 5.27 -13.24 7.53
C LEU A 220 6.46 -14.12 7.93
N ALA A 221 6.44 -15.39 7.52
CA ALA A 221 7.53 -16.34 7.72
C ALA A 221 8.67 -16.21 6.70
N GLY A 222 8.66 -15.19 5.82
CA GLY A 222 9.72 -14.98 4.82
C GLY A 222 9.79 -16.05 3.73
N ARG A 223 8.69 -16.80 3.50
CA ARG A 223 8.62 -17.88 2.51
C ARG A 223 8.30 -17.42 1.09
N CYS A 224 8.06 -16.12 0.89
CA CYS A 224 7.95 -15.58 -0.46
C CYS A 224 9.34 -15.61 -1.16
N PRO A 225 9.46 -16.13 -2.39
CA PRO A 225 10.73 -16.20 -3.09
C PRO A 225 11.42 -14.84 -3.21
N LYS A 226 12.71 -14.78 -2.83
CA LYS A 226 13.50 -13.54 -2.82
C LYS A 226 13.58 -12.89 -4.21
N THR A 227 13.50 -13.67 -5.29
CA THR A 227 13.47 -13.15 -6.68
C THR A 227 12.25 -12.26 -6.95
N LEU A 228 11.18 -12.37 -6.16
CA LEU A 228 9.98 -11.55 -6.27
C LEU A 228 9.99 -10.33 -5.35
N ALA A 229 10.99 -10.20 -4.47
CA ALA A 229 11.04 -9.16 -3.45
C ALA A 229 11.00 -7.75 -4.04
N GLU A 230 11.73 -7.51 -5.13
CA GLU A 230 11.72 -6.23 -5.83
C GLU A 230 10.33 -5.87 -6.37
N PHE A 231 9.61 -6.84 -6.96
CA PHE A 231 8.26 -6.65 -7.48
C PHE A 231 7.24 -6.43 -6.36
N VAL A 232 7.30 -7.23 -5.29
CA VAL A 232 6.38 -7.11 -4.14
C VAL A 232 6.58 -5.79 -3.40
N ALA A 233 7.83 -5.34 -3.26
CA ALA A 233 8.19 -4.06 -2.65
C ALA A 233 7.92 -2.85 -3.58
N SER A 234 7.69 -3.07 -4.87
CA SER A 234 7.37 -2.01 -5.82
C SER A 234 5.99 -1.39 -5.59
N ALA A 235 5.79 -0.17 -6.10
CA ALA A 235 4.52 0.52 -6.01
C ALA A 235 4.35 1.59 -7.10
N PRO A 236 3.14 1.81 -7.65
CA PRO A 236 2.80 3.08 -8.27
C PRO A 236 2.99 4.24 -7.28
N LEU A 237 3.63 5.31 -7.75
CA LEU A 237 3.88 6.53 -6.99
C LEU A 237 2.91 7.62 -7.44
N THR A 238 2.04 8.04 -6.54
CA THR A 238 1.11 9.15 -6.79
C THR A 238 1.72 10.45 -6.25
N PRO A 239 2.07 11.43 -7.10
CA PRO A 239 2.59 12.71 -6.64
C PRO A 239 1.44 13.65 -6.27
N LEU A 240 1.05 13.68 -4.99
CA LEU A 240 0.02 14.61 -4.52
C LEU A 240 0.60 16.02 -4.41
N LEU A 241 -0.15 17.01 -4.90
CA LEU A 241 0.18 18.42 -4.69
C LEU A 241 -0.15 18.81 -3.25
N LYS A 242 0.72 19.63 -2.67
CA LYS A 242 0.47 20.36 -1.43
C LYS A 242 -0.02 21.78 -1.73
N PRO A 243 -0.56 22.50 -0.73
CA PRO A 243 -0.95 23.92 -0.89
C PRO A 243 0.22 24.84 -1.27
N ASP A 244 1.45 24.49 -0.90
CA ASP A 244 2.69 25.24 -1.19
C ASP A 244 3.32 24.87 -2.55
N ASN A 245 2.57 24.22 -3.45
CA ASN A 245 3.05 23.60 -4.69
C ASN A 245 4.12 22.50 -4.50
N GLY A 246 4.44 22.12 -3.27
CA GLY A 246 5.32 20.99 -3.00
C GLY A 246 4.65 19.66 -3.36
N ILE A 247 5.47 18.62 -3.58
CA ILE A 247 4.98 17.27 -3.89
C ILE A 247 5.06 16.36 -2.65
N ARG A 248 3.98 15.64 -2.36
CA ARG A 248 3.94 14.51 -1.42
C ARG A 248 3.81 13.20 -2.20
N PRO A 249 4.86 12.38 -2.28
CA PRO A 249 4.81 11.09 -2.96
C PRO A 249 4.06 10.06 -2.10
N ILE A 250 3.04 9.41 -2.66
CA ILE A 250 2.34 8.28 -2.02
C ILE A 250 2.60 7.01 -2.83
N ALA A 251 3.28 6.06 -2.22
CA ALA A 251 3.56 4.73 -2.77
C ALA A 251 2.40 3.79 -2.48
N VAL A 252 1.66 3.39 -3.52
CA VAL A 252 0.49 2.52 -3.40
C VAL A 252 0.90 1.05 -3.59
N GLY A 253 1.37 0.41 -2.52
CA GLY A 253 1.72 -1.01 -2.57
C GLY A 253 0.54 -1.91 -2.99
N MET A 254 0.84 -3.08 -3.56
CA MET A 254 -0.16 -4.09 -3.89
C MET A 254 -1.01 -4.50 -2.67
N ILE A 255 -2.19 -5.04 -2.90
CA ILE A 255 -3.11 -5.42 -1.80
C ILE A 255 -2.49 -6.50 -0.92
N TRP A 256 -1.80 -7.49 -1.51
CA TRP A 256 -1.11 -8.54 -0.75
C TRP A 256 -0.12 -7.96 0.26
N ARG A 257 0.80 -7.11 -0.21
CA ARG A 257 1.78 -6.44 0.64
C ARG A 257 1.12 -5.68 1.79
N ARG A 258 0.11 -4.85 1.49
CA ARG A 258 -0.57 -4.05 2.52
C ARG A 258 -1.40 -4.92 3.48
N LEU A 259 -1.93 -6.05 3.01
CA LEU A 259 -2.65 -7.00 3.86
C LEU A 259 -1.70 -7.64 4.87
N VAL A 260 -0.53 -8.10 4.41
CA VAL A 260 0.50 -8.68 5.28
C VAL A 260 1.02 -7.63 6.27
N SER A 261 1.34 -6.41 5.81
CA SER A 261 1.75 -5.30 6.69
C SER A 261 0.66 -4.93 7.72
N LYS A 262 -0.63 -4.95 7.35
CA LYS A 262 -1.73 -4.75 8.31
C LYS A 262 -1.80 -5.88 9.34
N ALA A 263 -1.63 -7.14 8.93
CA ALA A 263 -1.62 -8.28 9.84
C ALA A 263 -0.44 -8.22 10.81
N ALA A 264 0.76 -7.90 10.31
CA ALA A 264 1.94 -7.63 11.12
C ALA A 264 1.67 -6.54 12.16
N MET A 265 1.15 -5.38 11.72
CA MET A 265 0.82 -4.27 12.61
C MET A 265 -0.22 -4.64 13.67
N ARG A 266 -1.22 -5.47 13.34
CA ARG A 266 -2.18 -5.97 14.34
C ARG A 266 -1.52 -6.91 15.37
N GLY A 267 -0.56 -7.72 14.94
CA GLY A 267 0.16 -8.65 15.80
C GLY A 267 1.06 -7.95 16.81
N VAL A 268 1.90 -7.01 16.35
CA VAL A 268 2.91 -6.36 17.21
C VAL A 268 2.47 -5.01 17.77
N GLY A 269 1.38 -4.44 17.26
CA GLY A 269 1.04 -3.03 17.47
C GLY A 269 0.80 -2.63 18.92
N LYS A 270 0.18 -3.49 19.73
CA LYS A 270 -0.07 -3.20 21.15
C LYS A 270 1.23 -3.14 21.96
N GLU A 271 2.11 -4.10 21.74
CA GLU A 271 3.41 -4.16 22.40
C GLU A 271 4.29 -3.00 21.95
N MET A 272 4.31 -2.71 20.66
CA MET A 272 5.10 -1.60 20.11
C MET A 272 4.57 -0.23 20.56
N ALA A 273 3.25 -0.03 20.67
CA ALA A 273 2.69 1.18 21.25
C ALA A 273 3.13 1.36 22.72
N LYS A 274 3.17 0.27 23.50
CA LYS A 274 3.67 0.30 24.88
C LYS A 274 5.16 0.63 24.94
N TYR A 275 5.98 0.05 24.06
CA TYR A 275 7.41 0.33 23.99
C TYR A 275 7.69 1.79 23.60
N LEU A 276 6.99 2.29 22.57
CA LEU A 276 7.10 3.67 22.10
C LEU A 276 6.67 4.70 23.16
N GLY A 277 5.75 4.30 24.06
CA GLY A 277 5.48 4.97 25.32
C GLY A 277 5.07 6.44 25.19
N ASP A 278 5.44 7.23 26.20
CA ASP A 278 5.02 8.64 26.38
C ASP A 278 5.66 9.62 25.39
N PHE A 279 6.53 9.14 24.49
CA PHE A 279 7.27 10.00 23.58
C PHE A 279 6.73 9.98 22.15
N GLN A 280 5.88 9.01 21.82
CA GLN A 280 5.45 8.79 20.45
C GLN A 280 3.96 8.48 20.37
N PHE A 281 3.21 9.48 19.95
CA PHE A 281 1.75 9.44 19.88
C PHE A 281 1.20 9.10 18.48
N GLY A 282 2.08 8.92 17.49
CA GLY A 282 1.70 8.63 16.10
C GLY A 282 1.42 7.14 15.81
N VAL A 283 1.68 6.23 16.75
CA VAL A 283 1.55 4.78 16.55
C VAL A 283 0.73 4.15 17.66
N GLY A 284 -0.47 3.68 17.32
CA GLY A 284 -1.30 2.90 18.26
C GLY A 284 -1.95 3.70 19.39
N VAL A 285 -1.86 5.04 19.38
CA VAL A 285 -2.50 5.92 20.36
C VAL A 285 -3.73 6.61 19.73
N PRO A 286 -4.95 6.32 20.20
CA PRO A 286 -6.15 7.03 19.75
C PRO A 286 -6.03 8.53 20.02
N SER A 287 -6.36 9.37 19.02
CA SER A 287 -6.32 10.83 19.13
C SER A 287 -4.97 11.40 19.62
N GLY A 288 -3.86 10.74 19.26
CA GLY A 288 -2.53 11.10 19.76
C GLY A 288 -2.08 12.52 19.35
N ALA A 289 -2.43 12.97 18.14
CA ALA A 289 -2.07 14.32 17.69
C ALA A 289 -2.82 15.40 18.49
N GLU A 290 -4.12 15.18 18.73
CA GLU A 290 -4.96 16.06 19.54
C GLU A 290 -4.47 16.08 21.00
N ALA A 291 -4.10 14.92 21.55
CA ALA A 291 -3.57 14.81 22.91
C ALA A 291 -2.27 15.61 23.09
N VAL A 292 -1.35 15.56 22.12
CA VAL A 292 -0.11 16.35 22.14
C VAL A 292 -0.42 17.86 22.10
N LEU A 293 -1.28 18.28 21.17
CA LEU A 293 -1.65 19.69 21.01
C LEU A 293 -2.31 20.25 22.27
N HIS A 294 -3.29 19.55 22.83
CA HIS A 294 -3.99 20.00 24.03
C HIS A 294 -3.09 20.01 25.26
N SER A 295 -2.22 19.00 25.41
CA SER A 295 -1.26 18.94 26.52
C SER A 295 -0.24 20.09 26.47
N ALA A 296 0.33 20.35 25.29
CA ALA A 296 1.27 21.46 25.09
C ALA A 296 0.63 22.82 25.36
N ASN A 297 -0.58 23.06 24.82
CA ASN A 297 -1.32 24.31 25.05
C ASN A 297 -1.66 24.51 26.54
N ARG A 298 -2.08 23.44 27.24
CA ARG A 298 -2.35 23.52 28.68
C ARG A 298 -1.09 23.90 29.45
N PHE A 299 0.01 23.22 29.19
CA PHE A 299 1.29 23.47 29.87
C PHE A 299 1.77 24.91 29.65
N LEU A 300 1.77 25.37 28.39
CA LEU A 300 2.16 26.74 28.09
C LEU A 300 1.24 27.75 28.78
N ASN A 301 -0.08 27.56 28.75
CA ASN A 301 -1.02 28.47 29.42
C ASN A 301 -0.80 28.57 30.94
N GLU A 302 -0.36 27.49 31.57
CA GLU A 302 -0.14 27.44 33.03
C GLU A 302 1.18 28.11 33.44
N PHE A 303 2.22 28.01 32.62
CA PHE A 303 3.59 28.38 33.04
C PHE A 303 4.25 29.50 32.22
N HIS A 304 3.62 30.08 31.20
CA HIS A 304 4.23 31.11 30.34
C HIS A 304 4.44 32.49 30.97
N SER A 305 3.92 32.75 32.18
CA SER A 305 3.76 34.11 32.72
C SER A 305 5.07 34.81 33.10
N ASP A 306 6.12 34.06 33.46
CA ASP A 306 7.42 34.62 33.87
C ASP A 306 8.43 34.74 32.72
N GLY A 307 8.07 34.31 31.51
CA GLY A 307 8.93 34.34 30.33
C GLY A 307 10.14 33.39 30.38
N SER A 308 10.21 32.49 31.37
CA SER A 308 11.32 31.54 31.53
C SER A 308 11.21 30.31 30.62
N LEU A 309 10.03 30.08 30.02
CA LEU A 309 9.75 28.94 29.17
C LEU A 309 9.87 29.26 27.68
N ALA A 310 10.54 28.38 26.96
CA ALA A 310 10.55 28.34 25.51
C ALA A 310 10.10 26.96 25.01
N MET A 311 9.31 26.92 23.94
CA MET A 311 8.95 25.68 23.25
C MET A 311 9.72 25.58 21.93
N LEU A 312 10.53 24.54 21.80
CA LEU A 312 11.22 24.21 20.55
C LEU A 312 10.36 23.25 19.71
N THR A 313 10.12 23.60 18.46
CA THR A 313 9.49 22.71 17.47
C THR A 313 10.51 22.32 16.42
N VAL A 314 10.60 21.03 16.11
CA VAL A 314 11.54 20.47 15.14
C VAL A 314 10.76 19.69 14.09
N ASP A 315 11.05 19.96 12.82
CA ASP A 315 10.48 19.20 11.69
C ASP A 315 11.57 18.51 10.89
N PHE A 316 11.27 17.30 10.42
CA PHE A 316 12.19 16.51 9.63
C PHE A 316 12.01 16.77 8.14
N THR A 317 13.06 17.24 7.49
CA THR A 317 13.08 17.33 6.03
C THR A 317 12.90 15.93 5.42
N ASN A 318 11.85 15.74 4.62
CA ASN A 318 11.60 14.50 3.87
C ASN A 318 11.62 13.21 4.72
N ALA A 319 11.17 13.31 5.97
CA ALA A 319 11.32 12.32 7.04
C ALA A 319 11.28 10.85 6.60
N PHE A 320 10.13 10.38 6.10
CA PHE A 320 9.92 8.97 5.73
C PHE A 320 10.93 8.46 4.70
N ASN A 321 11.34 9.28 3.75
CA ASN A 321 12.22 8.84 2.66
C ASN A 321 13.71 8.89 3.03
N LEU A 322 14.08 9.50 4.18
CA LEU A 322 15.48 9.64 4.58
C LEU A 322 15.90 8.73 5.75
N VAL A 323 14.95 8.01 6.37
CA VAL A 323 15.28 7.07 7.45
C VAL A 323 16.23 5.98 6.95
N SER A 324 17.32 5.76 7.69
CA SER A 324 18.29 4.70 7.40
C SER A 324 17.64 3.33 7.44
N ARG A 325 17.71 2.58 6.33
CA ARG A 325 17.23 1.20 6.28
C ARG A 325 18.09 0.26 7.12
N THR A 326 19.39 0.50 7.26
CA THR A 326 20.24 -0.28 8.18
C THR A 326 19.71 -0.16 9.61
N SER A 327 19.45 1.07 10.09
CA SER A 327 18.90 1.29 11.43
C SER A 327 17.49 0.72 11.57
N LEU A 328 16.67 0.82 10.51
CA LEU A 328 15.33 0.24 10.48
C LEU A 328 15.36 -1.28 10.67
N LEU A 329 16.16 -1.99 9.88
CA LEU A 329 16.24 -3.45 9.95
C LEU A 329 16.81 -3.89 11.30
N HIS A 330 17.79 -3.16 11.84
CA HIS A 330 18.31 -3.38 13.18
C HIS A 330 17.22 -3.23 14.26
N GLU A 331 16.53 -2.09 14.32
CA GLU A 331 15.51 -1.84 15.35
C GLU A 331 14.34 -2.81 15.27
N VAL A 332 13.92 -3.20 14.05
CA VAL A 332 12.84 -4.19 13.89
C VAL A 332 13.26 -5.56 14.40
N ARG A 333 14.47 -6.04 14.05
CA ARG A 333 14.97 -7.32 14.55
C ARG A 333 15.18 -7.29 16.07
N THR A 334 15.50 -6.15 16.65
CA THR A 334 15.67 -5.99 18.10
C THR A 334 14.33 -5.92 18.85
N ARG A 335 13.36 -5.16 18.33
CA ARG A 335 12.13 -4.79 19.08
C ARG A 335 10.90 -5.60 18.71
N CYS A 336 10.76 -6.02 17.46
CA CYS A 336 9.66 -6.88 17.01
C CYS A 336 10.15 -7.95 16.03
N PRO A 337 11.06 -8.85 16.45
CA PRO A 337 11.68 -9.84 15.57
C PRO A 337 10.66 -10.75 14.87
N SER A 338 9.48 -10.96 15.44
CA SER A 338 8.41 -11.80 14.88
C SER A 338 7.90 -11.34 13.50
N ILE A 339 8.10 -10.06 13.12
CA ILE A 339 7.74 -9.53 11.80
C ILE A 339 8.96 -9.20 10.92
N SER A 340 10.18 -9.41 11.43
CA SER A 340 11.41 -8.96 10.78
C SER A 340 11.61 -9.56 9.40
N LEU A 341 11.31 -10.86 9.19
CA LEU A 341 11.47 -11.49 7.88
C LEU A 341 10.63 -10.82 6.79
N TRP A 342 9.43 -10.34 7.12
CA TRP A 342 8.61 -9.58 6.19
C TRP A 342 9.18 -8.19 5.90
N VAL A 343 9.71 -7.52 6.93
CA VAL A 343 10.34 -6.20 6.79
C VAL A 343 11.64 -6.28 5.99
N ASP A 344 12.49 -7.27 6.29
CA ASP A 344 13.69 -7.61 5.54
C ASP A 344 13.35 -7.88 4.06
N PHE A 345 12.29 -8.65 3.80
CA PHE A 345 11.82 -8.93 2.45
C PHE A 345 11.34 -7.68 1.69
N LEU A 346 10.86 -6.64 2.36
CA LEU A 346 10.38 -5.42 1.70
C LEU A 346 11.46 -4.33 1.57
N TYR A 347 12.28 -4.17 2.61
CA TYR A 347 13.20 -3.04 2.76
C TYR A 347 14.67 -3.45 2.69
N GLY A 348 15.01 -4.73 2.72
CA GLY A 348 16.38 -5.23 2.55
C GLY A 348 16.99 -4.99 1.17
N GLN A 349 16.17 -4.59 0.18
CA GLN A 349 16.62 -4.29 -1.17
C GLN A 349 15.92 -3.05 -1.77
N PRO A 350 16.49 -2.42 -2.81
CA PRO A 350 15.81 -1.38 -3.57
C PRO A 350 14.48 -1.86 -4.16
N ALA A 351 13.53 -0.92 -4.31
CA ALA A 351 12.24 -1.20 -4.93
C ALA A 351 11.90 -0.14 -5.99
N ARG A 352 11.22 -0.55 -7.07
CA ARG A 352 10.77 0.37 -8.11
C ARG A 352 9.52 1.13 -7.68
N LEU A 353 9.58 2.46 -7.77
CA LEU A 353 8.44 3.35 -7.61
C LEU A 353 8.04 3.91 -8.98
N TYR A 354 6.89 3.47 -9.49
CA TYR A 354 6.48 3.76 -10.86
C TYR A 354 5.79 5.11 -10.99
N VAL A 355 6.27 5.94 -11.91
CA VAL A 355 5.76 7.29 -12.19
C VAL A 355 5.32 7.32 -13.65
N GLY A 356 4.03 7.11 -13.90
CA GLY A 356 3.55 6.87 -15.27
C GLY A 356 4.18 5.61 -15.87
N ASN A 357 4.91 5.78 -16.98
CA ASN A 357 5.63 4.70 -17.65
C ASN A 357 7.08 4.54 -17.16
N ASP A 358 7.61 5.54 -16.46
CA ASP A 358 8.95 5.52 -15.88
C ASP A 358 8.93 4.97 -14.45
N HIS A 359 10.12 4.89 -13.85
CA HIS A 359 10.27 4.59 -12.43
C HIS A 359 11.47 5.31 -11.82
N ILE A 360 11.41 5.47 -10.50
CA ILE A 360 12.54 5.84 -9.65
C ILE A 360 12.81 4.72 -8.65
N TRP A 361 13.98 4.70 -8.04
CA TRP A 361 14.35 3.72 -7.03
C TRP A 361 14.07 4.22 -5.62
N SER A 362 13.42 3.39 -4.81
CA SER A 362 13.36 3.53 -3.35
C SER A 362 14.47 2.68 -2.74
N THR A 363 15.60 3.31 -2.43
CA THR A 363 16.79 2.65 -1.84
C THR A 363 16.94 2.88 -0.35
N THR A 364 16.35 3.96 0.17
CA THR A 364 16.33 4.32 1.58
C THR A 364 14.92 4.64 2.06
N GLY A 365 14.77 4.86 3.36
CA GLY A 365 13.51 5.23 3.97
C GLY A 365 12.44 4.15 3.90
N VAL A 366 11.25 4.59 4.26
CA VAL A 366 10.03 3.81 4.37
C VAL A 366 8.98 4.42 3.45
N GLN A 367 8.41 3.57 2.60
CA GLN A 367 7.44 4.01 1.60
C GLN A 367 6.14 4.55 2.23
N GLN A 368 5.80 5.80 1.94
CA GLN A 368 4.55 6.43 2.40
C GLN A 368 3.34 5.76 1.74
N GLY A 369 2.56 5.03 2.53
CA GLY A 369 1.42 4.23 2.06
C GLY A 369 1.48 2.76 2.49
N ASP A 370 2.64 2.32 3.02
CA ASP A 370 2.75 1.04 3.72
C ASP A 370 2.07 1.13 5.11
N PRO A 371 1.15 0.21 5.46
CA PRO A 371 0.55 0.15 6.80
C PRO A 371 1.55 -0.01 7.95
N LEU A 372 2.72 -0.62 7.72
CA LEU A 372 3.80 -0.67 8.72
C LEU A 372 4.61 0.62 8.78
N GLY A 373 4.47 1.50 7.79
CA GLY A 373 5.35 2.64 7.59
C GLY A 373 5.54 3.53 8.81
N PRO A 374 4.45 3.97 9.48
CA PRO A 374 4.54 4.78 10.70
C PRO A 374 5.27 4.08 11.85
N LEU A 375 5.04 2.79 12.07
CA LEU A 375 5.75 2.02 13.09
C LEU A 375 7.25 1.93 12.78
N LEU A 376 7.61 1.60 11.54
CA LEU A 376 9.01 1.48 11.13
C LEU A 376 9.76 2.82 11.27
N PHE A 377 9.11 3.92 10.90
CA PHE A 377 9.65 5.26 11.10
C PHE A 377 9.85 5.56 12.61
N ALA A 378 8.83 5.31 13.42
CA ALA A 378 8.87 5.56 14.86
C ALA A 378 9.96 4.74 15.56
N LEU A 379 10.14 3.47 15.20
CA LEU A 379 11.17 2.60 15.79
C LEU A 379 12.58 3.15 15.58
N VAL A 380 12.89 3.67 14.39
CA VAL A 380 14.22 4.26 14.13
C VAL A 380 14.42 5.57 14.87
N LEU A 381 13.35 6.36 15.03
CA LEU A 381 13.43 7.64 15.72
C LEU A 381 13.53 7.47 17.25
N HIS A 382 12.95 6.41 17.80
CA HIS A 382 12.77 6.26 19.24
C HIS A 382 14.09 6.24 20.05
N PRO A 383 15.19 5.58 19.62
CA PRO A 383 16.48 5.70 20.29
C PRO A 383 17.01 7.14 20.36
N LEU A 384 16.76 7.96 19.34
CA LEU A 384 17.14 9.37 19.36
C LEU A 384 16.34 10.13 20.41
N VAL A 385 15.03 9.88 20.52
CA VAL A 385 14.17 10.53 21.52
C VAL A 385 14.60 10.18 22.94
N HIS A 386 14.99 8.92 23.20
CA HIS A 386 15.52 8.52 24.50
C HIS A 386 16.84 9.21 24.83
N ARG A 387 17.74 9.41 23.86
CA ARG A 387 18.98 10.18 24.09
C ARG A 387 18.69 11.62 24.46
N ILE A 388 17.76 12.27 23.76
CA ILE A 388 17.33 13.65 24.08
C ILE A 388 16.78 13.70 25.50
N LYS A 389 15.96 12.74 25.91
CA LYS A 389 15.45 12.66 27.28
C LYS A 389 16.60 12.60 28.29
N VAL A 390 17.52 11.65 28.14
CA VAL A 390 18.63 11.45 29.08
C VAL A 390 19.53 12.68 29.18
N GLU A 391 19.69 13.42 28.08
CA GLU A 391 20.61 14.57 28.00
C GLU A 391 19.97 15.89 28.48
N TYR A 392 18.65 16.05 28.37
CA TYR A 392 17.98 17.34 28.57
C TYR A 392 16.73 17.31 29.47
N ILE A 393 16.28 16.14 29.93
CA ILE A 393 15.05 15.98 30.73
C ILE A 393 15.37 15.09 31.94
N ASP A 394 15.56 15.72 33.10
CA ASP A 394 15.78 15.05 34.40
C ASP A 394 14.63 14.12 34.81
#